data_AF-A0A6N8JLL8-F1
#
_entry.id   AF-A0A6N8JLL8-F1
#
_cell.length_a   1.000
_cell.length_b   1.000
_cell.length_c   1.000
_cell.angle_alpha   90.00
_cell.angle_beta   90.00
_cell.angle_gamma   90.00
#
_symmetry.space_group_name_H-M   'P 1'
#
loop_
_entity.id
_entity.type
_entity.pdbx_description
1 polymer ?
#
loop_
_entity_poly.entity_id
_entity_poly.type
_entity_poly.pdbx_seq_one_letter_code
_entity_poly.pdbx_strand_id
1 'polypeptide(L)'
;MIDASILPFLIEKFDKLIIKYNLALDAYKNGGGATLSNKNVKIHVIIYSWRDEGGVSIVIDIIKPDKKYYFSDLLAEIGVDTEIEYNNLEEQGLLNYENDEKKIIAGAAIILEKYCSRILTGELDLATG
;
A
#
# COMPACT_ATOMS: atom_id res chain seq x y z
N MET A 1 3.60 -14.27 13.74
CA MET A 1 3.71 -14.98 12.45
C MET A 1 2.55 -14.45 11.65
N ILE A 2 2.78 -13.92 10.45
CA ILE A 2 1.69 -13.33 9.68
C ILE A 2 0.77 -14.47 9.25
N ASP A 3 -0.52 -14.30 9.49
CA ASP A 3 -1.54 -15.27 9.13
C ASP A 3 -1.51 -15.50 7.61
N ALA A 4 -1.45 -16.77 7.20
CA ALA A 4 -1.54 -17.17 5.80
C ALA A 4 -2.84 -16.67 5.11
N SER A 5 -3.87 -16.33 5.89
CA SER A 5 -5.12 -15.72 5.40
C SER A 5 -4.96 -14.29 4.85
N ILE A 6 -3.83 -13.62 5.12
CA ILE A 6 -3.56 -12.25 4.67
C ILE A 6 -3.23 -12.19 3.17
N LEU A 7 -2.56 -13.21 2.62
CA LEU A 7 -2.14 -13.16 1.22
C LEU A 7 -3.32 -13.14 0.24
N PRO A 8 -4.34 -14.01 0.36
CA PRO A 8 -5.56 -13.90 -0.45
C PRO A 8 -6.24 -12.53 -0.32
N PHE A 9 -6.28 -11.96 0.89
CA PHE A 9 -6.89 -10.66 1.13
C PHE A 9 -6.11 -9.50 0.49
N LEU A 10 -4.78 -9.56 0.52
CA LEU A 10 -3.92 -8.60 -0.17
C LEU A 10 -4.18 -8.65 -1.68
N ILE A 11 -4.23 -9.85 -2.26
CA ILE A 11 -4.55 -10.01 -3.70
C ILE A 11 -5.92 -9.41 -4.00
N GLU A 12 -6.95 -9.73 -3.20
CA GLU A 12 -8.30 -9.21 -3.38
C GLU A 12 -8.34 -7.67 -3.37
N LYS A 13 -7.68 -7.02 -2.40
CA LYS A 13 -7.72 -5.56 -2.29
C LYS A 13 -6.91 -4.84 -3.37
N PHE A 14 -5.85 -5.45 -3.87
CA PHE A 14 -5.00 -4.86 -4.90
C PHE A 14 -5.39 -5.27 -6.33
N ASP A 15 -6.35 -6.16 -6.55
CA ASP A 15 -6.74 -6.67 -7.87
C ASP A 15 -7.03 -5.56 -8.89
N LYS A 16 -7.80 -4.55 -8.49
CA LYS A 16 -8.07 -3.38 -9.35
C LYS A 16 -6.80 -2.65 -9.77
N LEU A 17 -5.87 -2.43 -8.84
CA LEU A 17 -4.59 -1.78 -9.11
C LEU A 17 -3.72 -2.64 -10.04
N ILE A 18 -3.67 -3.95 -9.77
CA ILE A 18 -2.96 -4.95 -10.57
C ILE A 18 -3.41 -4.90 -12.03
N ILE A 19 -4.73 -4.98 -12.25
CA ILE A 19 -5.32 -4.97 -13.60
C ILE A 19 -5.12 -3.60 -14.25
N LYS A 20 -5.48 -2.51 -13.56
CA LYS A 20 -5.50 -1.15 -14.13
C LYS A 20 -4.11 -0.65 -14.52
N TYR A 21 -3.09 -0.96 -13.71
CA TYR A 21 -1.72 -0.45 -13.91
C TYR A 21 -0.73 -1.54 -14.35
N ASN A 22 -1.23 -2.73 -14.69
CA ASN A 22 -0.46 -3.88 -15.16
C ASN A 22 0.69 -4.23 -14.20
N LEU A 23 0.39 -4.34 -12.90
CA LEU A 23 1.36 -4.68 -11.85
C LEU A 23 1.44 -6.20 -11.70
N ALA A 24 2.65 -6.76 -11.70
CA ALA A 24 2.89 -8.14 -11.27
C ALA A 24 2.94 -8.20 -9.74
N LEU A 25 2.25 -9.17 -9.14
CA LEU A 25 2.29 -9.44 -7.70
C LEU A 25 3.24 -10.60 -7.40
N ASP A 26 4.18 -10.37 -6.48
CA ASP A 26 5.12 -11.38 -5.96
C ASP A 26 5.02 -11.43 -4.43
N ALA A 27 4.42 -12.50 -3.91
CA ALA A 27 4.21 -12.69 -2.48
C ALA A 27 5.49 -13.17 -1.78
N TYR A 28 5.79 -12.62 -0.60
CA TYR A 28 6.96 -13.07 0.14
C TYR A 28 6.72 -14.48 0.72
N LYS A 29 7.71 -15.37 0.54
CA LYS A 29 7.63 -16.78 0.96
C LYS A 29 7.37 -16.98 2.45
N ASN A 30 7.69 -15.99 3.29
CA ASN A 30 7.47 -16.01 4.73
C ASN A 30 6.12 -15.40 5.17
N GLY A 31 5.25 -15.03 4.22
CA GLY A 31 3.96 -14.39 4.49
C GLY A 31 4.06 -12.93 4.95
N GLY A 32 5.27 -12.36 4.95
CA GLY A 32 5.60 -11.03 5.47
C GLY A 32 4.99 -9.84 4.72
N GLY A 33 4.38 -10.08 3.56
CA GLY A 33 4.00 -9.04 2.61
C GLY A 33 4.09 -9.50 1.16
N ALA A 34 4.06 -8.53 0.25
CA ALA A 34 4.17 -8.74 -1.19
C ALA A 34 4.87 -7.57 -1.87
N THR A 35 5.35 -7.79 -3.08
CA THR A 35 5.74 -6.75 -4.02
C THR A 35 4.67 -6.65 -5.12
N LEU A 36 4.30 -5.42 -5.51
CA LEU A 36 3.56 -5.13 -6.73
C LEU A 36 4.46 -4.31 -7.66
N SER A 37 4.71 -4.75 -8.90
CA SER A 37 5.63 -4.02 -9.77
C SER A 37 5.28 -4.09 -11.25
N ASN A 38 5.59 -3.02 -11.97
CA ASN A 38 5.65 -3.03 -13.43
C ASN A 38 7.05 -2.55 -13.88
N LYS A 39 7.23 -2.25 -15.17
CA LYS A 39 8.49 -1.77 -15.72
C LYS A 39 8.96 -0.42 -15.16
N ASN A 40 8.07 0.37 -14.57
CA ASN A 40 8.33 1.74 -14.11
C ASN A 40 8.48 1.84 -12.58
N VAL A 41 7.76 0.99 -11.83
CA VAL A 41 7.66 1.11 -10.38
C VAL A 41 7.65 -0.25 -9.71
N LYS A 42 8.23 -0.31 -8.51
CA LYS A 42 8.11 -1.42 -7.56
C LYS A 42 7.55 -0.90 -6.25
N ILE A 43 6.40 -1.43 -5.83
CA ILE A 43 5.72 -1.13 -4.58
C ILE A 43 5.96 -2.30 -3.63
N HIS A 44 6.59 -2.07 -2.49
CA HIS A 44 6.68 -3.08 -1.45
C HIS A 44 5.54 -2.86 -0.48
N VAL A 45 4.76 -3.89 -0.19
CA VAL A 45 3.75 -3.91 0.85
C VAL A 45 4.27 -4.86 1.92
N ILE A 46 4.83 -4.31 2.99
CA ILE A 46 5.43 -5.12 4.07
C ILE A 46 4.61 -4.96 5.33
N ILE A 47 4.21 -6.08 5.92
CA ILE A 47 3.39 -6.12 7.12
C ILE A 47 4.30 -6.49 8.28
N TYR A 48 4.43 -5.61 9.26
CA TYR A 48 5.20 -5.85 10.48
C TYR A 48 4.25 -5.95 11.66
N SER A 49 4.32 -7.05 12.41
CA SER A 49 3.67 -7.16 13.73
C SER A 49 4.73 -6.94 14.82
N TRP A 50 4.59 -5.87 15.60
CA TRP A 50 5.43 -5.65 16.78
C TRP A 50 4.85 -6.47 17.92
N ARG A 51 5.55 -7.55 18.30
CA ARG A 51 5.05 -8.52 19.30
C ARG A 51 4.75 -7.91 20.67
N ASP A 52 5.46 -6.84 21.02
CA ASP A 52 5.40 -6.26 22.37
C ASP A 52 4.37 -5.13 22.49
N GLU A 53 3.90 -4.57 21.38
CA GLU A 53 2.92 -3.45 21.36
C GLU A 53 1.59 -3.84 20.70
N GLY A 54 1.48 -5.05 20.14
CA GLY A 54 0.29 -5.50 19.41
C GLY A 54 0.04 -4.72 18.10
N GLY A 55 0.95 -3.82 17.72
CA GLY A 55 0.80 -2.96 16.56
C GLY A 55 1.17 -3.66 15.26
N VAL A 56 0.36 -3.45 14.24
CA VAL A 56 0.68 -3.84 12.86
C VAL A 56 0.95 -2.58 12.05
N SER A 57 2.08 -2.55 11.36
CA SER A 57 2.38 -1.49 10.38
C SER A 57 2.50 -2.06 8.99
N ILE A 58 1.88 -1.39 8.01
CA ILE A 58 2.09 -1.67 6.59
C ILE A 58 2.97 -0.57 6.03
N VAL A 59 4.19 -0.97 5.67
CA VAL A 59 5.10 -0.07 4.98
C VAL A 59 4.86 -0.23 3.49
N ILE A 60 4.50 0.87 2.84
CA ILE A 60 4.46 0.99 1.39
C ILE A 60 5.68 1.79 0.94
N ASP A 61 6.63 1.09 0.33
CA ASP A 61 7.78 1.71 -0.29
C ASP A 61 7.62 1.71 -1.81
N ILE A 62 7.84 2.87 -2.42
CA ILE A 62 7.82 3.02 -3.87
C ILE A 62 9.26 3.18 -4.34
N ILE A 63 9.76 2.17 -5.03
CA ILE A 63 11.13 2.10 -5.53
C ILE A 63 11.11 2.35 -7.04
N LYS A 64 11.79 3.42 -7.43
CA LYS A 64 12.21 3.72 -8.80
C LYS A 64 13.67 3.27 -9.00
N PRO A 65 14.18 3.20 -10.25
CA PRO A 65 15.56 2.80 -10.51
C PRO A 65 16.62 3.63 -9.78
N ASP A 66 16.32 4.89 -9.47
CA ASP A 66 17.23 5.91 -8.95
C ASP A 66 16.86 6.44 -7.55
N LYS A 67 15.62 6.21 -7.09
CA LYS A 67 15.13 6.78 -5.83
C LYS A 67 14.11 5.86 -5.13
N LYS A 68 14.09 5.93 -3.80
CA LYS A 68 13.09 5.31 -2.95
C LYS A 68 12.24 6.41 -2.31
N TYR A 69 10.93 6.20 -2.30
CA TYR A 69 9.97 7.09 -1.66
C TYR A 69 9.11 6.30 -0.66
N TYR A 70 8.88 6.89 0.51
CA TYR A 70 7.90 6.36 1.46
C TYR A 70 6.51 6.86 1.07
N PHE A 71 5.51 6.01 1.20
CA PHE A 71 4.14 6.32 0.79
C PHE A 71 3.53 7.52 1.52
N SER A 72 3.79 7.67 2.82
CA SER A 72 3.37 8.85 3.60
C SER A 72 3.93 10.15 3.04
N ASP A 73 5.22 10.14 2.71
CA ASP A 73 5.93 11.34 2.23
C ASP A 73 5.41 11.75 0.86
N LEU A 74 5.15 10.77 -0.02
CA LEU A 74 4.55 11.01 -1.33
C LEU A 74 3.16 11.62 -1.24
N LEU A 75 2.34 11.11 -0.32
CA LEU A 75 0.99 11.64 -0.09
C LEU A 75 1.06 13.06 0.45
N ALA A 76 1.96 13.34 1.40
CA ALA A 76 2.20 14.67 1.92
C ALA A 76 2.66 15.64 0.82
N GLU A 77 3.56 15.21 -0.07
CA GLU A 77 4.04 16.03 -1.20
C GLU A 77 2.93 16.41 -2.19
N ILE A 78 1.91 15.55 -2.36
CA ILE A 78 0.73 15.88 -3.18
C ILE A 78 -0.43 16.50 -2.37
N GLY A 79 -0.18 16.85 -1.10
CA GLY A 79 -1.14 17.54 -0.22
C GLY A 79 -2.22 16.66 0.40
N VAL A 80 -1.98 15.35 0.51
CA VAL A 80 -2.91 14.39 1.12
C VAL A 80 -2.41 14.00 2.50
N ASP A 81 -3.26 14.24 3.50
CA ASP A 81 -3.06 13.75 4.86
C ASP A 81 -3.63 12.33 4.99
N THR A 82 -2.76 11.37 5.27
CA THR A 82 -3.13 9.96 5.40
C THR A 82 -4.09 9.70 6.55
N GLU A 83 -3.90 10.35 7.70
CA GLU A 83 -4.74 10.10 8.88
C GLU A 83 -6.18 10.55 8.63
N ILE A 84 -6.33 11.73 8.02
CA ILE A 84 -7.64 12.27 7.64
C ILE A 84 -8.32 11.35 6.60
N GLU A 85 -7.59 10.86 5.60
CA GLU A 85 -8.16 9.93 4.62
C GLU A 85 -8.57 8.60 5.24
N TYR A 86 -7.78 8.04 6.15
CA TYR A 86 -8.16 6.82 6.86
C TYR A 86 -9.45 7.01 7.66
N ASN A 87 -9.55 8.09 8.45
CA ASN A 87 -10.76 8.40 9.21
C ASN A 87 -11.98 8.56 8.30
N ASN A 88 -11.84 9.26 7.17
CA ASN A 88 -12.91 9.41 6.18
C ASN A 88 -13.36 8.07 5.59
N LEU A 89 -12.44 7.13 5.34
CA LEU A 89 -12.75 5.79 4.83
C LEU A 89 -13.44 4.93 5.89
N GLU A 90 -13.06 5.07 7.17
CA GLU A 90 -13.75 4.43 8.30
C GLU A 90 -15.18 4.94 8.44
N GLU A 91 -15.39 6.27 8.41
CA GLU A 91 -16.73 6.89 8.48
C GLU A 91 -17.65 6.47 7.32
N GLN A 92 -17.08 6.23 6.14
CA GLN A 92 -17.80 5.70 4.97
C GLN A 92 -18.08 4.19 5.06
N GLY A 93 -17.59 3.50 6.09
CA GLY A 93 -17.74 2.06 6.28
C GLY A 93 -16.90 1.22 5.32
N LEU A 94 -15.90 1.82 4.65
CA LEU A 94 -15.03 1.12 3.69
C LEU A 94 -13.96 0.27 4.37
N LEU A 95 -13.70 0.53 5.66
CA LEU A 95 -12.72 -0.18 6.49
C LEU A 95 -13.37 -1.00 7.62
N ASN A 96 -14.58 -1.52 7.39
CA ASN A 96 -15.32 -2.36 8.34
C ASN A 96 -14.75 -3.79 8.42
N TYR A 97 -13.54 -3.92 8.96
CA TYR A 97 -12.89 -5.21 9.21
C TYR A 97 -12.59 -5.37 10.70
N GLU A 98 -12.76 -6.57 11.25
CA GLU A 98 -12.46 -6.84 12.66
C GLU A 98 -10.96 -6.86 12.97
N ASN A 99 -10.14 -6.94 11.92
CA ASN A 99 -8.70 -7.12 12.00
C ASN A 99 -8.00 -5.87 11.46
N ASP A 100 -7.15 -5.25 12.28
CA ASP A 100 -6.50 -3.99 11.92
C ASP A 100 -5.54 -4.15 10.73
N GLU A 101 -4.89 -5.32 10.56
CA GLU A 101 -4.07 -5.58 9.36
C GLU A 101 -4.91 -5.45 8.08
N LYS A 102 -6.12 -6.03 8.09
CA LYS A 102 -7.05 -5.96 6.96
C LYS A 102 -7.54 -4.54 6.71
N LYS A 103 -7.79 -3.75 7.76
CA LYS A 103 -8.14 -2.33 7.61
C LYS A 103 -7.02 -1.56 6.92
N ILE A 104 -5.78 -1.72 7.37
CA ILE A 104 -4.64 -1.00 6.79
C ILE A 104 -4.40 -1.45 5.34
N ILE A 105 -4.49 -2.75 5.02
CA ILE A 105 -4.39 -3.25 3.64
C ILE A 105 -5.46 -2.60 2.74
N ALA A 106 -6.71 -2.58 3.20
CA ALA A 106 -7.82 -2.03 2.44
C ALA A 106 -7.66 -0.51 2.22
N GLY A 107 -7.32 0.24 3.28
CA GLY A 107 -7.11 1.68 3.19
C GLY A 107 -5.95 2.04 2.26
N ALA A 108 -4.83 1.33 2.39
CA ALA A 108 -3.67 1.48 1.51
C ALA A 108 -4.04 1.29 0.02
N ALA A 109 -4.77 0.23 -0.30
CA ALA A 109 -5.19 -0.04 -1.68
C ALA A 109 -6.09 1.08 -2.24
N ILE A 110 -7.06 1.56 -1.45
CA ILE A 110 -7.97 2.65 -1.85
C ILE A 110 -7.21 3.96 -2.07
N ILE A 111 -6.34 4.33 -1.14
CA ILE A 111 -5.56 5.58 -1.21
C ILE A 111 -4.60 5.56 -2.41
N LEU A 112 -3.91 4.44 -2.65
CA LEU A 112 -3.07 4.24 -3.84
C LEU A 112 -3.88 4.42 -5.13
N GLU A 113 -5.08 3.85 -5.20
CA GLU A 113 -5.95 3.97 -6.37
C GLU A 113 -6.41 5.41 -6.60
N LYS A 114 -6.77 6.11 -5.52
CA LYS A 114 -7.32 7.46 -5.55
C LYS A 114 -6.27 8.52 -5.91
N TYR A 115 -5.07 8.42 -5.35
CA TYR A 115 -4.10 9.51 -5.38
C TYR A 115 -2.80 9.19 -6.11
N CYS A 116 -2.43 7.93 -6.28
CA CYS A 116 -1.11 7.56 -6.76
C CYS A 116 -1.07 7.08 -8.22
N SER A 117 -2.14 7.30 -9.01
CA SER A 117 -2.19 6.91 -10.44
C SER A 117 -0.93 7.31 -11.21
N ARG A 118 -0.48 8.57 -11.06
CA ARG A 118 0.74 9.07 -11.72
C ARG A 118 2.00 8.30 -11.34
N ILE A 119 2.08 7.81 -10.11
CA ILE A 119 3.23 6.99 -9.67
C ILE A 119 3.17 5.61 -10.33
N LEU A 120 1.97 5.01 -10.32
CA LEU A 120 1.72 3.68 -10.85
C LEU A 120 1.94 3.61 -12.37
N THR A 121 1.70 4.71 -13.08
CA THR A 121 2.01 4.88 -14.50
C THR A 121 3.46 5.30 -14.78
N GLY A 122 4.20 5.78 -13.77
CA GLY A 122 5.57 6.28 -13.91
C GLY A 122 5.66 7.77 -14.31
N GLU A 123 4.55 8.50 -14.31
CA GLU A 123 4.42 9.92 -14.70
C GLU A 123 4.62 10.92 -13.54
N LEU A 124 4.75 10.43 -12.31
CA LEU A 124 5.06 11.29 -11.17
C LEU A 124 6.57 11.58 -11.15
N ASP A 125 7.00 12.66 -11.79
CA ASP A 125 8.34 13.20 -11.64
C ASP A 125 8.31 14.25 -10.53
N LEU A 126 8.58 13.83 -9.30
CA LEU A 126 8.75 14.75 -8.19
C LEU A 126 10.11 15.41 -8.39
N ALA A 127 10.08 16.67 -8.83
CA ALA A 127 11.27 17.50 -8.91
C ALA A 127 12.03 17.32 -7.59
N THR A 128 13.30 16.94 -7.69
CA THR A 128 14.19 16.76 -6.56
C THR A 128 14.16 18.03 -5.70
N GLY A 129 13.50 17.94 -4.54
CA GLY A 129 13.83 18.78 -3.40
C GLY A 129 15.21 18.42 -2.88
#